data_AF-A0A359EEK3-F1
#
_entry.id   AF-A0A359EEK3-F1
#
_cell.length_a   1.000
_cell.length_b   1.000
_cell.length_c   1.000
_cell.angle_alpha   90.00
_cell.angle_beta   90.00
_cell.angle_gamma   90.00
#
_symmetry.space_group_name_H-M   'P 1'
#
loop_
_entity.id
_entity.type
_entity.pdbx_description
1 polymer ?
#
loop_
_entity_poly.entity_id
_entity_poly.type
_entity_poly.pdbx_seq_one_letter_code
_entity_poly.pdbx_strand_id
1 'polypeptide(L)'
;MGYAAVTYKIHPDELAINGIPLENLHQSDLAYILKENVSQGLYDNLESQKLFVERSQKEVYKLVIANVAQPKVLGTWKLWPSLTAKQAVYQDAADRFAEKFPDYEIQFINWFTKDFITTPQSSDPVQAGVRTAILGSLWVIAITIAFSFPVGVGAAIYLEEYATDSTLQRLIQTNISNLAGVPSIIYGLLGLAVFVRALEVITSGTAFGATDPTTANGRTVLSAGLTMALLILPLIIINAQEAIRAVPQSLRQAGMGLGATKWQTIWSHVLPNAIPGILTGNILAVSRAVGETAPLVVIGASTFITVNPTSPFSKFTT
;
A
#
# COMPACT_ATOMS: atom_id res chain seq x y z
N MET A 1 13.96 -15.12 -3.20
CA MET A 1 15.06 -15.53 -4.08
C MET A 1 15.18 -17.05 -3.99
N GLY A 2 15.54 -17.72 -5.08
CA GLY A 2 15.68 -19.17 -5.13
C GLY A 2 15.69 -19.66 -6.57
N TYR A 3 15.91 -20.95 -6.78
CA TYR A 3 15.73 -21.54 -8.10
C TYR A 3 14.24 -21.56 -8.47
N ALA A 4 13.98 -21.39 -9.76
CA ALA A 4 12.69 -21.62 -10.38
C ALA A 4 12.89 -22.39 -11.68
N ALA A 5 11.99 -23.34 -11.94
CA ALA A 5 11.91 -24.02 -13.22
C ALA A 5 11.01 -23.16 -14.12
N VAL A 6 11.55 -22.73 -15.25
CA VAL A 6 10.88 -21.85 -16.21
C VAL A 6 10.88 -22.55 -17.57
N THR A 7 9.78 -22.42 -18.30
CA THR A 7 9.70 -22.81 -19.70
C THR A 7 9.21 -21.61 -20.50
N TYR A 8 9.53 -21.56 -21.79
CA TYR A 8 9.19 -20.46 -22.67
C TYR A 8 8.25 -20.95 -23.77
N LYS A 9 7.37 -20.07 -24.25
CA LYS A 9 6.58 -20.35 -25.45
C LYS A 9 7.45 -20.32 -26.71
N ILE A 10 8.37 -19.36 -26.77
CA ILE A 10 9.43 -19.25 -27.79
C ILE A 10 10.72 -18.98 -27.03
N HIS A 11 11.75 -19.79 -27.25
CA HIS A 11 12.98 -19.67 -26.50
C HIS A 11 13.67 -18.32 -26.82
N PRO A 12 14.21 -17.58 -25.84
CA PRO A 12 14.87 -16.30 -26.10
C PRO A 12 16.00 -16.38 -27.14
N ASP A 13 16.69 -17.51 -27.22
CA ASP A 13 17.76 -17.73 -28.20
C ASP A 13 17.25 -17.88 -29.65
N GLU A 14 16.01 -18.34 -29.84
CA GLU A 14 15.39 -18.46 -31.17
C GLU A 14 15.00 -17.09 -31.75
N LEU A 15 14.88 -16.09 -30.90
CA LEU A 15 14.50 -14.73 -31.28
C LEU A 15 15.74 -13.86 -31.65
N ALA A 16 16.95 -14.40 -31.55
CA ALA A 16 18.19 -13.70 -31.87
C ALA A 16 18.26 -13.30 -33.36
N ILE A 17 18.61 -12.04 -33.64
CA ILE A 17 18.81 -11.55 -35.02
C ILE A 17 20.30 -11.50 -35.31
N ASN A 18 20.73 -12.15 -36.40
CA ASN A 18 22.14 -12.21 -36.83
C ASN A 18 23.10 -12.74 -35.74
N GLY A 19 22.63 -13.64 -34.88
CA GLY A 19 23.42 -14.20 -33.78
C GLY A 19 23.63 -13.25 -32.60
N ILE A 20 22.94 -12.09 -32.59
CA ILE A 20 22.95 -11.16 -31.45
C ILE A 20 21.83 -11.56 -30.48
N PRO A 21 22.15 -11.88 -29.21
CA PRO A 21 21.15 -12.19 -28.19
C PRO A 21 20.18 -11.04 -27.95
N LEU A 22 18.94 -11.35 -27.56
CA LEU A 22 17.88 -10.36 -27.33
C LEU A 22 18.28 -9.22 -26.39
N GLU A 23 19.06 -9.52 -25.35
CA GLU A 23 19.53 -8.54 -24.38
C GLU A 23 20.39 -7.42 -25.00
N ASN A 24 21.09 -7.72 -26.10
CA ASN A 24 22.02 -6.81 -26.78
C ASN A 24 21.46 -6.22 -28.08
N LEU A 25 20.24 -6.61 -28.46
CA LEU A 25 19.59 -6.07 -29.66
C LEU A 25 19.23 -4.59 -29.48
N HIS A 26 19.29 -3.86 -30.60
CA HIS A 26 18.86 -2.48 -30.63
C HIS A 26 17.34 -2.39 -30.47
N GLN A 27 16.87 -1.25 -29.97
CA GLN A 27 15.46 -1.00 -29.68
C GLN A 27 14.54 -1.20 -30.89
N SER A 28 15.00 -0.80 -32.08
CA SER A 28 14.28 -0.98 -33.34
C SER A 28 14.04 -2.45 -33.66
N ASP A 29 15.03 -3.29 -33.41
CA ASP A 29 15.01 -4.70 -33.77
C ASP A 29 14.12 -5.48 -32.79
N LEU A 30 14.14 -5.09 -31.51
CA LEU A 30 13.21 -5.58 -30.50
C LEU A 30 11.76 -5.18 -30.81
N ALA A 31 11.53 -3.96 -31.26
CA ALA A 31 10.19 -3.50 -31.67
C ALA A 31 9.69 -4.26 -32.92
N TYR A 32 10.61 -4.61 -33.83
CA TYR A 32 10.31 -5.45 -34.99
C TYR A 32 9.92 -6.88 -34.57
N ILE A 33 10.71 -7.52 -33.71
CA ILE A 33 10.38 -8.84 -33.16
C ILE A 33 9.01 -8.82 -32.47
N LEU A 34 8.73 -7.77 -31.70
CA LEU A 34 7.46 -7.62 -31.02
C LEU A 34 6.31 -7.55 -32.03
N LYS A 35 6.42 -6.71 -33.06
CA LYS A 35 5.39 -6.52 -34.09
C LYS A 35 5.05 -7.84 -34.82
N GLU A 36 6.06 -8.64 -35.10
CA GLU A 36 5.90 -9.85 -35.91
C GLU A 36 5.33 -11.05 -35.12
N ASN A 37 5.46 -11.02 -33.80
CA ASN A 37 5.08 -12.14 -32.93
C ASN A 37 3.85 -11.86 -32.05
N VAL A 38 3.32 -10.64 -32.04
CA VAL A 38 2.11 -10.27 -31.30
C VAL A 38 0.97 -9.87 -32.24
N SER A 39 -0.27 -9.89 -31.75
CA SER A 39 -1.40 -9.41 -32.54
C SER A 39 -1.32 -7.91 -32.80
N GLN A 40 -1.78 -7.46 -33.97
CA GLN A 40 -1.78 -6.04 -34.33
C GLN A 40 -2.47 -5.17 -33.27
N GLY A 41 -3.62 -5.62 -32.73
CA GLY A 41 -4.33 -4.89 -31.68
C GLY A 41 -3.55 -4.77 -30.36
N LEU A 42 -2.73 -5.76 -30.00
CA LEU A 42 -1.86 -5.67 -28.82
C LEU A 42 -0.70 -4.72 -29.07
N TYR A 43 -0.09 -4.78 -30.26
CA TYR A 43 0.98 -3.84 -30.65
C TYR A 43 0.48 -2.39 -30.61
N ASP A 44 -0.67 -2.11 -31.22
CA ASP A 44 -1.29 -0.79 -31.26
C ASP A 44 -1.67 -0.30 -29.86
N ASN A 45 -2.18 -1.19 -28.99
CA ASN A 45 -2.45 -0.85 -27.59
C ASN A 45 -1.17 -0.45 -26.85
N LEU A 46 -0.10 -1.23 -27.00
CA LEU A 46 1.18 -0.93 -26.37
C LEU A 46 1.76 0.40 -26.89
N GLU A 47 1.63 0.70 -28.18
CA GLU A 47 2.08 1.96 -28.77
C GLU A 47 1.25 3.15 -28.26
N SER A 48 -0.06 2.98 -28.11
CA SER A 48 -0.95 4.02 -27.58
C SER A 48 -0.65 4.43 -26.13
N GLN A 49 -0.11 3.51 -25.32
CA GLN A 49 0.26 3.80 -23.93
C GLN A 49 1.55 4.63 -23.83
N LYS A 50 2.55 4.33 -24.67
CA LYS A 50 3.82 5.05 -24.78
C LYS A 50 4.50 4.63 -26.08
N LEU A 51 4.84 5.60 -26.93
CA LEU A 51 5.48 5.34 -28.22
C LEU A 51 6.76 4.52 -28.06
N PHE A 52 6.96 3.52 -28.92
CA PHE A 52 8.14 2.66 -28.86
C PHE A 52 9.43 3.44 -29.02
N VAL A 53 9.43 4.57 -29.75
CA VAL A 53 10.60 5.44 -29.92
C VAL A 53 11.00 6.14 -28.61
N GLU A 54 10.03 6.45 -27.74
CA GLU A 54 10.26 7.10 -26.43
C GLU A 54 10.63 6.10 -25.33
N ARG A 55 10.52 4.79 -25.61
CA ARG A 55 10.90 3.74 -24.66
C ARG A 55 12.41 3.62 -24.59
N SER A 56 12.92 3.05 -23.50
CA SER A 56 14.31 2.59 -23.48
C SER A 56 14.43 1.19 -24.09
N GLN A 57 15.60 0.81 -24.60
CA GLN A 57 15.87 -0.55 -25.09
C GLN A 57 15.43 -1.62 -24.06
N LYS A 58 15.70 -1.39 -22.78
CA LYS A 58 15.32 -2.28 -21.68
C LYS A 58 13.80 -2.41 -21.50
N GLU A 59 13.04 -1.34 -21.74
CA GLU A 59 11.57 -1.38 -21.68
C GLU A 59 11.01 -2.23 -22.83
N VAL A 60 11.54 -2.07 -24.05
CA VAL A 60 11.10 -2.86 -25.21
C VAL A 60 11.51 -4.34 -25.06
N TYR A 61 12.73 -4.61 -24.58
CA TYR A 61 13.18 -5.97 -24.26
C TYR A 61 12.22 -6.67 -23.29
N LYS A 62 11.79 -6.00 -22.22
CA LYS A 62 10.80 -6.55 -21.28
C LYS A 62 9.47 -6.88 -21.95
N LEU A 63 9.00 -6.03 -22.87
CA LEU A 63 7.76 -6.28 -23.61
C LEU A 63 7.88 -7.50 -24.53
N VAL A 64 9.03 -7.70 -25.18
CA VAL A 64 9.31 -8.89 -25.98
C VAL A 64 9.31 -10.14 -25.10
N ILE A 65 10.03 -10.12 -23.98
CA ILE A 65 10.04 -11.28 -23.05
C ILE A 65 8.63 -11.57 -22.52
N ALA A 66 7.89 -10.53 -22.11
CA ALA A 66 6.55 -10.67 -21.54
C ALA A 66 5.50 -11.21 -22.53
N ASN A 67 5.54 -10.75 -23.79
CA ASN A 67 4.46 -11.00 -24.75
C ASN A 67 4.82 -12.04 -25.82
N VAL A 68 6.09 -12.20 -26.15
CA VAL A 68 6.59 -13.15 -27.17
C VAL A 68 7.15 -14.41 -26.52
N ALA A 69 8.18 -14.26 -25.68
CA ALA A 69 8.82 -15.41 -25.04
C ALA A 69 7.90 -16.09 -23.99
N GLN A 70 7.06 -15.30 -23.31
CA GLN A 70 6.04 -15.73 -22.34
C GLN A 70 6.58 -16.77 -21.33
N PRO A 71 7.51 -16.37 -20.43
CA PRO A 71 8.08 -17.28 -19.43
C PRO A 71 6.99 -17.81 -18.50
N LYS A 72 6.91 -19.13 -18.35
CA LYS A 72 6.00 -19.79 -17.44
C LYS A 72 6.78 -20.51 -16.34
N VAL A 73 6.54 -20.10 -15.09
CA VAL A 73 7.13 -20.76 -13.91
C VAL A 73 6.37 -22.06 -13.63
N LEU A 74 7.08 -23.18 -13.70
CA LEU A 74 6.57 -24.53 -13.42
C LEU A 74 6.67 -24.89 -11.94
N GLY A 75 7.70 -24.40 -11.25
CA GLY A 75 7.94 -24.64 -9.83
C GLY A 75 9.03 -23.75 -9.25
N THR A 76 9.04 -23.61 -7.93
CA THR A 76 10.01 -22.76 -7.20
C THR A 76 10.57 -23.49 -6.00
N TRP A 77 11.83 -23.22 -5.67
CA TRP A 77 12.49 -23.71 -4.46
C TRP A 77 12.84 -22.56 -3.51
N LYS A 78 12.84 -22.85 -2.21
CA LYS A 78 13.24 -21.88 -1.18
C LYS A 78 14.72 -21.51 -1.33
N LEU A 79 15.09 -20.35 -0.78
CA LEU A 79 16.45 -19.82 -0.85
C LEU A 79 17.50 -20.81 -0.31
N TRP A 80 17.30 -21.32 0.90
CA TRP A 80 18.30 -22.17 1.57
C TRP A 80 18.63 -23.45 0.79
N PRO A 81 17.64 -24.28 0.38
CA PRO A 81 17.90 -25.43 -0.48
C PRO A 81 18.58 -25.06 -1.81
N SER A 82 18.23 -23.90 -2.37
CA SER A 82 18.82 -23.42 -3.62
C SER A 82 20.30 -23.06 -3.49
N LEU A 83 20.76 -22.69 -2.29
CA LEU A 83 22.16 -22.34 -2.03
C LEU A 83 22.99 -23.55 -1.58
N THR A 84 22.44 -24.40 -0.73
CA THR A 84 23.20 -25.48 -0.07
C THR A 84 23.06 -26.84 -0.75
N ALA A 85 21.97 -27.09 -1.48
CA ALA A 85 21.62 -28.40 -2.01
C ALA A 85 21.24 -28.34 -3.50
N LYS A 86 22.09 -27.69 -4.32
CA LYS A 86 21.85 -27.52 -5.77
C LYS A 86 21.55 -28.85 -6.45
N GLN A 87 22.30 -29.91 -6.18
CA GLN A 87 22.10 -31.21 -6.82
C GLN A 87 20.72 -31.81 -6.52
N ALA A 88 20.25 -31.69 -5.28
CA ALA A 88 18.93 -32.18 -4.87
C ALA A 88 17.80 -31.39 -5.55
N VAL A 89 17.99 -30.07 -5.75
CA VAL A 89 17.02 -29.24 -6.50
C VAL A 89 16.93 -29.68 -7.96
N TYR A 90 18.07 -29.96 -8.61
CA TYR A 90 18.09 -30.38 -10.01
C TYR A 90 17.50 -31.77 -10.20
N GLN A 91 17.71 -32.69 -9.24
CA GLN A 91 17.08 -34.00 -9.22
C GLN A 91 15.56 -33.90 -9.04
N ASP A 92 15.08 -33.14 -8.04
CA ASP A 92 13.64 -32.89 -7.84
C ASP A 92 12.99 -32.25 -9.07
N ALA A 93 13.68 -31.32 -9.72
CA ALA A 93 13.20 -30.69 -10.94
C ALA A 93 13.10 -31.69 -12.11
N ALA A 94 14.11 -32.54 -12.28
CA ALA A 94 14.10 -33.57 -13.32
C ALA A 94 12.96 -34.56 -13.12
N ASP A 95 12.78 -35.05 -11.89
CA ASP A 95 11.71 -35.99 -11.54
C ASP A 95 10.31 -35.40 -11.78
N ARG A 96 10.14 -34.09 -11.58
CA ARG A 96 8.83 -33.41 -11.66
C ARG A 96 8.49 -32.88 -13.04
N PHE A 97 9.48 -32.46 -13.81
CA PHE A 97 9.24 -31.65 -15.02
C PHE A 97 9.83 -32.25 -16.30
N ALA A 98 10.89 -33.06 -16.25
CA ALA A 98 11.59 -33.52 -17.45
C ALA A 98 10.71 -34.34 -18.41
N GLU A 99 9.75 -35.11 -17.88
CA GLU A 99 8.81 -35.88 -18.72
C GLU A 99 7.77 -35.00 -19.43
N LYS A 100 7.33 -33.92 -18.76
CA LYS A 100 6.21 -33.07 -19.24
C LYS A 100 6.66 -31.83 -20.00
N PHE A 101 7.86 -31.34 -19.71
CA PHE A 101 8.43 -30.13 -20.27
C PHE A 101 9.90 -30.40 -20.59
N PRO A 102 10.25 -30.84 -21.81
CA PRO A 102 11.64 -31.14 -22.16
C PRO A 102 12.52 -29.88 -22.21
N ASP A 103 11.95 -28.73 -22.58
CA ASP A 103 12.64 -27.43 -22.73
C ASP A 103 12.51 -26.57 -21.46
N TYR A 104 12.59 -27.18 -20.28
CA TYR A 104 12.58 -26.44 -19.02
C TYR A 104 14.00 -26.03 -18.62
N GLU A 105 14.12 -24.83 -18.07
CA GLU A 105 15.37 -24.32 -17.54
C GLU A 105 15.26 -24.03 -16.05
N ILE A 106 16.32 -24.33 -15.29
CA ILE A 106 16.40 -23.98 -13.88
C ILE A 106 17.20 -22.69 -13.76
N GLN A 107 16.51 -21.60 -13.47
CA GLN A 107 17.10 -20.29 -13.33
C GLN A 107 17.05 -19.83 -11.86
N PHE A 108 18.12 -19.18 -11.39
CA PHE A 108 18.09 -18.55 -10.06
C PHE A 108 17.42 -17.19 -10.16
N ILE A 109 16.23 -17.06 -9.58
CA ILE A 109 15.46 -15.82 -9.63
C ILE A 109 15.64 -15.04 -8.34
N ASN A 110 16.08 -13.79 -8.48
CA ASN A 110 16.00 -12.80 -7.42
C ASN A 110 14.65 -12.06 -7.51
N TRP A 111 13.79 -12.20 -6.49
CA TRP A 111 12.51 -11.48 -6.41
C TRP A 111 12.63 -10.07 -5.81
N PHE A 112 13.75 -9.74 -5.18
CA PHE A 112 14.01 -8.38 -4.69
C PHE A 112 14.83 -7.61 -5.73
N THR A 113 14.13 -7.13 -6.75
CA THR A 113 14.69 -6.29 -7.80
C THR A 113 14.05 -4.90 -7.75
N LYS A 114 14.73 -3.90 -8.34
CA LYS A 114 14.15 -2.57 -8.52
C LYS A 114 12.82 -2.65 -9.29
N ASP A 115 12.72 -3.61 -10.21
CA ASP A 115 11.52 -3.86 -11.00
C ASP A 115 10.36 -4.36 -10.14
N PHE A 116 10.60 -5.24 -9.16
CA PHE A 116 9.56 -5.67 -8.21
C PHE A 116 8.92 -4.51 -7.45
N ILE A 117 9.70 -3.50 -7.07
CA ILE A 117 9.20 -2.33 -6.34
C ILE A 117 8.49 -1.32 -7.27
N THR A 118 8.90 -1.23 -8.53
CA THR A 118 8.45 -0.17 -9.47
C THR A 118 7.36 -0.61 -10.45
N THR A 119 7.15 -1.91 -10.61
CA THR A 119 6.14 -2.49 -11.50
C THR A 119 4.80 -2.63 -10.76
N PRO A 120 3.65 -2.40 -11.42
CA PRO A 120 2.34 -2.65 -10.82
C PRO A 120 2.12 -4.14 -10.52
N GLN A 121 1.07 -4.44 -9.77
CA GLN A 121 0.59 -5.83 -9.62
C GLN A 121 0.24 -6.42 -10.99
N SER A 122 0.53 -7.71 -11.17
CA SER A 122 0.20 -8.49 -12.37
C SER A 122 -0.32 -9.87 -11.94
N SER A 123 -1.17 -10.47 -12.79
CA SER A 123 -1.61 -11.85 -12.62
C SER A 123 -0.52 -12.85 -13.00
N ASP A 124 0.49 -12.41 -13.76
CA ASP A 124 1.71 -13.18 -14.05
C ASP A 124 2.73 -12.98 -12.91
N PRO A 125 3.06 -14.04 -12.15
CA PRO A 125 4.04 -13.97 -11.06
C PRO A 125 5.44 -13.48 -11.49
N VAL A 126 5.82 -13.68 -12.75
CA VAL A 126 7.14 -13.26 -13.26
C VAL A 126 7.23 -11.74 -13.40
N GLN A 127 6.10 -11.10 -13.71
CA GLN A 127 6.01 -9.67 -13.99
C GLN A 127 5.35 -8.87 -12.85
N ALA A 128 4.86 -9.56 -11.82
CA ALA A 128 4.17 -8.93 -10.70
C ALA A 128 5.14 -8.08 -9.86
N GLY A 129 4.76 -6.82 -9.64
CA GLY A 129 5.39 -5.95 -8.66
C GLY A 129 4.42 -5.53 -7.54
N VAL A 130 4.96 -4.78 -6.58
CA VAL A 130 4.24 -4.33 -5.36
C VAL A 130 3.93 -2.84 -5.36
N ARG A 131 4.25 -2.11 -6.44
CA ARG A 131 4.07 -0.65 -6.50
C ARG A 131 2.65 -0.22 -6.15
N THR A 132 1.65 -0.89 -6.71
CA THR A 132 0.24 -0.55 -6.51
C THR A 132 -0.17 -0.67 -5.04
N ALA A 133 0.27 -1.74 -4.37
CA ALA A 133 0.00 -2.01 -2.96
C ALA A 133 0.72 -1.02 -2.03
N ILE A 134 1.98 -0.68 -2.34
CA ILE A 134 2.73 0.35 -1.60
C ILE A 134 2.01 1.70 -1.70
N LEU A 135 1.65 2.12 -2.91
CA LEU A 135 0.97 3.41 -3.11
C LEU A 135 -0.41 3.44 -2.44
N GLY A 136 -1.19 2.36 -2.55
CA GLY A 136 -2.48 2.27 -1.87
C GLY A 136 -2.35 2.36 -0.36
N SER A 137 -1.41 1.61 0.23
CA SER A 137 -1.11 1.67 1.65
C SER A 137 -0.68 3.06 2.11
N LEU A 138 0.23 3.71 1.37
CA LEU A 138 0.68 5.07 1.69
C LEU A 138 -0.45 6.08 1.66
N TRP A 139 -1.33 6.01 0.65
CA TRP A 139 -2.49 6.89 0.56
C TRP A 139 -3.47 6.68 1.73
N VAL A 140 -3.78 5.43 2.07
CA VAL A 140 -4.67 5.11 3.20
C VAL A 140 -4.09 5.65 4.51
N ILE A 141 -2.80 5.44 4.77
CA ILE A 141 -2.13 5.91 5.98
C ILE A 141 -2.02 7.43 6.02
N ALA A 142 -1.73 8.08 4.89
CA ALA A 142 -1.67 9.54 4.82
C ALA A 142 -3.02 10.16 5.19
N ILE A 143 -4.13 9.64 4.64
CA ILE A 143 -5.49 10.08 4.99
C ILE A 143 -5.78 9.76 6.45
N THR A 144 -5.43 8.56 6.91
CA THR A 144 -5.62 8.14 8.31
C THR A 144 -5.01 9.16 9.27
N ILE A 145 -3.74 9.51 9.08
CA ILE A 145 -3.01 10.48 9.90
C ILE A 145 -3.62 11.88 9.79
N ALA A 146 -3.92 12.32 8.57
CA ALA A 146 -4.46 13.65 8.32
C ALA A 146 -5.77 13.92 9.08
N PHE A 147 -6.59 12.89 9.30
CA PHE A 147 -7.85 13.02 10.05
C PHE A 147 -7.69 12.66 11.54
N SER A 148 -7.04 11.54 11.85
CA SER A 148 -7.01 11.03 13.23
C SER A 148 -6.10 11.85 14.14
N PHE A 149 -4.99 12.39 13.62
CA PHE A 149 -4.04 13.15 14.43
C PHE A 149 -4.61 14.50 14.91
N PRO A 150 -5.11 15.40 14.03
CA PRO A 150 -5.65 16.68 14.50
C PRO A 150 -6.89 16.51 15.38
N VAL A 151 -7.79 15.58 15.03
CA VAL A 151 -9.01 15.32 15.79
C VAL A 151 -8.67 14.70 17.15
N GLY A 152 -7.77 13.72 17.18
CA GLY A 152 -7.37 13.04 18.41
C GLY A 152 -6.60 13.94 19.37
N VAL A 153 -5.62 14.70 18.88
CA VAL A 153 -4.86 15.66 19.70
C VAL A 153 -5.75 16.81 20.15
N GLY A 154 -6.62 17.33 19.28
CA GLY A 154 -7.59 18.36 19.65
C GLY A 154 -8.55 17.90 20.74
N ALA A 155 -9.08 16.67 20.63
CA ALA A 155 -9.91 16.07 21.66
C ALA A 155 -9.15 15.88 22.98
N ALA A 156 -7.88 15.45 22.94
CA ALA A 156 -7.05 15.31 24.13
C ALA A 156 -6.77 16.65 24.82
N ILE A 157 -6.47 17.71 24.06
CA ILE A 157 -6.31 19.07 24.60
C ILE A 157 -7.60 19.53 25.27
N TYR A 158 -8.74 19.33 24.63
CA TYR A 158 -10.03 19.69 25.22
C TYR A 158 -10.29 18.91 26.52
N LEU A 159 -10.09 17.59 26.52
CA LEU A 159 -10.40 16.73 27.66
C LEU A 159 -9.45 16.93 28.85
N GLU A 160 -8.17 17.21 28.63
CA GLU A 160 -7.23 17.44 29.73
C GLU A 160 -7.20 18.89 30.21
N GLU A 161 -7.28 19.85 29.30
CA GLU A 161 -7.10 21.24 29.68
C GLU A 161 -8.43 21.93 29.93
N TYR A 162 -9.50 21.68 29.16
CA TYR A 162 -10.74 22.46 29.24
C TYR A 162 -11.90 21.76 29.95
N ALA A 163 -11.98 20.43 29.86
CA ALA A 163 -13.10 19.70 30.42
C ALA A 163 -13.08 19.74 31.96
N THR A 164 -14.23 20.10 32.53
CA THR A 164 -14.49 20.03 33.97
C THR A 164 -15.04 18.67 34.34
N ASP A 165 -14.63 18.12 35.49
CA ASP A 165 -15.07 16.80 35.98
C ASP A 165 -16.59 16.75 36.13
N SER A 166 -17.23 16.28 35.06
CA SER A 166 -18.67 16.28 34.85
C SER A 166 -19.09 14.89 34.40
N THR A 167 -20.37 14.58 34.59
CA THR A 167 -20.94 13.31 34.12
C THR A 167 -20.73 13.11 32.63
N LEU A 168 -20.80 14.19 31.84
CA LEU A 168 -20.53 14.17 30.39
C LEU A 168 -19.07 13.82 30.09
N GLN A 169 -18.10 14.43 30.78
CA GLN A 169 -16.68 14.10 30.58
C GLN A 169 -16.41 12.63 30.92
N ARG A 170 -16.93 12.14 32.05
CA ARG A 170 -16.76 10.74 32.46
C ARG A 170 -17.37 9.80 31.44
N LEU A 171 -18.56 10.11 30.92
CA LEU A 171 -19.21 9.36 29.85
C LEU A 171 -18.33 9.32 28.59
N ILE A 172 -17.79 10.45 28.14
CA ILE A 172 -16.92 10.53 26.97
C ILE A 172 -15.66 9.67 27.18
N GLN A 173 -15.01 9.81 28.34
CA GLN A 173 -13.81 9.04 28.67
C GLN A 173 -14.08 7.53 28.67
N THR A 174 -15.19 7.10 29.28
CA THR A 174 -15.60 5.68 29.27
C THR A 174 -15.84 5.18 27.84
N ASN A 175 -16.48 5.98 26.97
CA ASN A 175 -16.69 5.60 25.58
C ASN A 175 -15.36 5.49 24.80
N ILE A 176 -14.42 6.41 25.00
CA ILE A 176 -13.09 6.34 24.37
C ILE A 176 -12.36 5.06 24.80
N SER A 177 -12.37 4.74 26.10
CA SER A 177 -11.77 3.50 26.62
C SER A 177 -12.47 2.25 26.08
N ASN A 178 -13.81 2.25 25.98
CA ASN A 178 -14.56 1.13 25.42
C ASN A 178 -14.25 0.94 23.92
N LEU A 179 -14.18 2.03 23.15
CA LEU A 179 -13.83 2.01 21.73
C LEU A 179 -12.44 1.41 21.49
N ALA A 180 -11.47 1.70 22.36
CA ALA A 180 -10.12 1.11 22.26
C ALA A 180 -10.12 -0.44 22.38
N GLY A 181 -11.13 -1.02 23.04
CA GLY A 181 -11.29 -2.47 23.20
C GLY A 181 -12.14 -3.15 22.13
N VAL A 182 -12.76 -2.41 21.20
CA VAL A 182 -13.62 -2.97 20.15
C VAL A 182 -12.77 -3.73 19.12
N PRO A 183 -13.17 -4.95 18.71
CA PRO A 183 -12.47 -5.69 17.65
C PRO A 183 -12.41 -4.92 16.32
N SER A 184 -11.27 -4.97 15.62
CA SER A 184 -11.03 -4.17 14.41
C SER A 184 -12.01 -4.45 13.26
N ILE A 185 -12.57 -5.66 13.17
CA ILE A 185 -13.58 -6.03 12.17
C ILE A 185 -14.87 -5.19 12.28
N ILE A 186 -15.24 -4.80 13.51
CA ILE A 186 -16.45 -4.00 13.75
C ILE A 186 -16.26 -2.59 13.18
N TYR A 187 -15.05 -2.03 13.29
CA TYR A 187 -14.71 -0.77 12.63
C TYR A 187 -14.81 -0.88 11.10
N GLY A 188 -14.41 -2.01 10.52
CA GLY A 188 -14.60 -2.27 9.08
C GLY A 188 -16.06 -2.25 8.66
N LEU A 189 -16.94 -2.91 9.42
CA LEU A 189 -18.38 -2.93 9.16
C LEU A 189 -19.02 -1.55 9.33
N LEU A 190 -18.62 -0.80 10.37
CA LEU A 190 -19.08 0.55 10.59
C LEU A 190 -18.58 1.50 9.50
N GLY A 191 -17.33 1.38 9.08
CA GLY A 191 -16.77 2.14 7.96
C GLY A 191 -17.47 1.87 6.64
N LEU A 192 -17.84 0.61 6.38
CA LEU A 192 -18.67 0.26 5.23
C LEU A 192 -20.06 0.92 5.33
N ALA A 193 -20.71 0.89 6.49
CA ALA A 193 -22.02 1.49 6.66
C ALA A 193 -21.99 3.02 6.54
N VAL A 194 -21.02 3.67 7.17
CA VAL A 194 -20.93 5.13 7.27
C VAL A 194 -20.21 5.73 6.07
N PHE A 195 -18.97 5.35 5.80
CA PHE A 195 -18.14 6.02 4.80
C PHE A 195 -18.43 5.54 3.37
N VAL A 196 -18.68 4.23 3.19
CA VAL A 196 -18.95 3.70 1.85
C VAL A 196 -20.40 3.91 1.43
N ARG A 197 -21.38 3.69 2.33
CA ARG A 197 -22.81 3.78 1.99
C ARG A 197 -23.44 5.13 2.34
N ALA A 198 -23.39 5.54 3.61
CA ALA A 198 -24.09 6.76 4.03
C ALA A 198 -23.44 8.04 3.48
N LEU A 199 -22.11 8.07 3.38
CA LEU A 199 -21.32 9.20 2.88
C LEU A 199 -20.75 8.96 1.48
N GLU A 200 -21.34 8.04 0.71
CA GLU A 200 -20.92 7.70 -0.66
C GLU A 200 -20.71 8.95 -1.51
N VAL A 201 -21.60 9.94 -1.41
CA VAL A 201 -21.55 11.17 -2.19
C VAL A 201 -20.23 11.94 -1.96
N ILE A 202 -19.72 11.93 -0.74
CA ILE A 202 -18.45 12.60 -0.40
C ILE A 202 -17.27 11.70 -0.74
N THR A 203 -17.36 10.42 -0.36
CA THR A 203 -16.21 9.50 -0.43
C THR A 203 -15.93 8.97 -1.83
N SER A 204 -16.91 8.98 -2.73
CA SER A 204 -16.74 8.71 -4.17
C SER A 204 -16.20 9.90 -4.96
N GLY A 205 -16.18 11.10 -4.37
CA GLY A 205 -15.82 12.34 -5.07
C GLY A 205 -16.95 12.97 -5.89
N THR A 206 -18.16 12.40 -5.91
CA THR A 206 -19.33 12.97 -6.61
C THR A 206 -19.67 14.37 -6.11
N ALA A 207 -19.59 14.62 -4.80
CA ALA A 207 -19.78 15.94 -4.19
C ALA A 207 -18.84 17.01 -4.77
N PHE A 208 -17.66 16.62 -5.25
CA PHE A 208 -16.60 17.51 -5.70
C PHE A 208 -16.43 17.50 -7.23
N GLY A 209 -17.28 16.76 -7.97
CA GLY A 209 -17.12 16.58 -9.42
C GLY A 209 -15.85 15.81 -9.82
N ALA A 210 -15.19 15.15 -8.87
CA ALA A 210 -13.92 14.45 -9.05
C ALA A 210 -14.12 12.93 -9.04
N THR A 211 -15.18 12.45 -9.70
CA THR A 211 -15.52 11.03 -9.74
C THR A 211 -14.63 10.25 -10.67
N ASP A 212 -14.05 9.19 -10.13
CA ASP A 212 -13.39 8.16 -10.93
C ASP A 212 -14.48 7.17 -11.41
N PRO A 213 -14.58 6.89 -12.74
CA PRO A 213 -15.60 5.99 -13.31
C PRO A 213 -15.58 4.60 -12.69
N THR A 214 -14.46 4.20 -12.08
CA THR A 214 -14.28 2.87 -11.52
C THR A 214 -14.75 2.76 -10.06
N THR A 215 -14.99 3.86 -9.35
CA THR A 215 -15.25 3.92 -7.89
C THR A 215 -16.60 4.49 -7.48
N ALA A 216 -17.60 4.48 -8.37
CA ALA A 216 -18.94 5.02 -8.06
C ALA A 216 -19.53 4.52 -6.73
N ASN A 217 -19.23 3.29 -6.30
CA ASN A 217 -19.81 2.64 -5.11
C ASN A 217 -19.20 3.09 -3.75
N GLY A 218 -18.49 4.23 -3.68
CA GLY A 218 -17.91 4.76 -2.43
C GLY A 218 -16.72 3.98 -1.84
N ARG A 219 -16.27 2.92 -2.51
CA ARG A 219 -15.13 2.06 -2.08
C ARG A 219 -13.80 2.64 -2.53
N THR A 220 -13.40 3.72 -1.88
CA THR A 220 -12.24 4.53 -2.24
C THR A 220 -11.16 4.48 -1.16
N VAL A 221 -9.95 4.94 -1.52
CA VAL A 221 -8.87 5.19 -0.54
C VAL A 221 -9.40 6.05 0.61
N LEU A 222 -10.19 7.09 0.31
CA LEU A 222 -10.73 8.00 1.32
C LEU A 222 -11.61 7.27 2.34
N SER A 223 -12.55 6.43 1.89
CA SER A 223 -13.39 5.62 2.79
C SER A 223 -12.55 4.69 3.69
N ALA A 224 -11.51 4.07 3.12
CA ALA A 224 -10.60 3.23 3.87
C ALA A 224 -9.79 4.03 4.90
N GLY A 225 -9.19 5.15 4.50
CA GLY A 225 -8.43 6.01 5.39
C GLY A 225 -9.27 6.60 6.53
N LEU A 226 -10.52 6.99 6.26
CA LEU A 226 -11.45 7.46 7.30
C LEU A 226 -11.85 6.35 8.27
N THR A 227 -12.02 5.12 7.78
CA THR A 227 -12.31 3.98 8.65
C THR A 227 -11.12 3.65 9.55
N MET A 228 -9.91 3.65 8.98
CA MET A 228 -8.68 3.47 9.72
C MET A 228 -8.45 4.60 10.73
N ALA A 229 -8.79 5.84 10.36
CA ALA A 229 -8.74 6.99 11.26
C ALA A 229 -9.63 6.76 12.48
N LEU A 230 -10.88 6.30 12.28
CA LEU A 230 -11.80 5.99 13.37
C LEU A 230 -11.27 4.88 14.28
N LEU A 231 -10.66 3.83 13.71
CA LEU A 231 -10.10 2.70 14.45
C LEU A 231 -8.99 3.14 15.41
N ILE A 232 -8.05 4.00 14.96
CA ILE A 232 -6.92 4.42 15.81
C ILE A 232 -7.18 5.69 16.62
N LEU A 233 -8.27 6.41 16.34
CA LEU A 233 -8.65 7.63 17.03
C LEU A 233 -8.63 7.51 18.57
N PRO A 234 -9.28 6.50 19.19
CA PRO A 234 -9.27 6.39 20.66
C PRO A 234 -7.86 6.22 21.22
N LEU A 235 -6.97 5.53 20.49
CA LEU A 235 -5.59 5.32 20.91
C LEU A 235 -4.78 6.62 20.86
N ILE A 236 -4.96 7.44 19.81
CA ILE A 236 -4.33 8.76 19.70
C ILE A 236 -4.81 9.67 20.82
N ILE A 237 -6.11 9.67 21.12
CA ILE A 237 -6.68 10.49 22.21
C ILE A 237 -6.02 10.11 23.54
N ILE A 238 -6.04 8.83 23.91
CA ILE A 238 -5.48 8.35 25.19
C ILE A 238 -3.99 8.72 25.31
N ASN A 239 -3.20 8.43 24.28
CA ASN A 239 -1.76 8.71 24.31
C ASN A 239 -1.47 10.22 24.41
N ALA A 240 -2.26 11.05 23.71
CA ALA A 240 -2.10 12.50 23.78
C ALA A 240 -2.54 13.07 25.14
N GLN A 241 -3.60 12.52 25.76
CA GLN A 241 -4.02 12.89 27.11
C GLN A 241 -2.92 12.59 28.13
N GLU A 242 -2.33 11.40 28.07
CA GLU A 242 -1.23 11.01 28.97
C GLU A 242 -0.01 11.93 28.81
N ALA A 243 0.36 12.26 27.58
CA ALA A 243 1.46 13.19 27.30
C ALA A 243 1.19 14.61 27.83
N ILE A 244 -0.03 15.13 27.66
CA ILE A 244 -0.43 16.44 28.17
C ILE A 244 -0.46 16.43 29.71
N ARG A 245 -1.01 15.38 30.31
CA ARG A 245 -1.10 15.22 31.76
C ARG A 245 0.25 15.12 32.44
N ALA A 246 1.26 14.55 31.76
CA ALA A 246 2.62 14.46 32.26
C ALA A 246 3.31 15.82 32.42
N VAL A 247 2.84 16.87 31.73
CA VAL A 247 3.38 18.23 31.89
C VAL A 247 3.09 18.71 33.32
N PRO A 248 4.07 19.25 34.07
CA PRO A 248 3.85 19.73 35.43
C PRO A 248 2.78 20.83 35.53
N GLN A 249 1.93 20.76 36.57
CA GLN A 249 0.95 21.80 36.87
C GLN A 249 1.60 23.14 37.21
N SER A 250 2.80 23.14 37.78
CA SER A 250 3.55 24.36 38.09
C SER A 250 3.81 25.23 36.85
N LEU A 251 4.08 24.63 35.68
CA LEU A 251 4.24 25.38 34.43
C LEU A 251 2.96 26.09 34.01
N ARG A 252 1.80 25.44 34.20
CA ARG A 252 0.50 26.04 33.89
C ARG A 252 0.22 27.23 34.80
N GLN A 253 0.42 27.05 36.10
CA GLN A 253 0.19 28.09 37.10
C GLN A 253 1.18 29.25 36.95
N ALA A 254 2.44 28.99 36.62
CA ALA A 254 3.42 30.04 36.36
C ALA A 254 3.04 30.91 35.15
N GLY A 255 2.62 30.28 34.04
CA GLY A 255 2.15 31.00 32.85
C GLY A 255 0.94 31.90 33.17
N MET A 256 -0.06 31.34 33.85
CA MET A 256 -1.25 32.10 34.26
C MET A 256 -0.93 33.20 35.29
N GLY A 257 0.03 32.96 36.20
CA GLY A 257 0.50 33.93 37.18
C GLY A 257 1.23 35.14 36.57
N LEU A 258 1.81 34.98 35.38
CA LEU A 258 2.38 36.08 34.58
C LEU A 258 1.34 36.81 33.72
N GLY A 259 0.05 36.47 33.85
CA GLY A 259 -1.04 37.07 33.10
C GLY A 259 -1.30 36.42 31.74
N ALA A 260 -0.67 35.27 31.41
CA ALA A 260 -0.98 34.55 30.19
C ALA A 260 -2.35 33.88 30.29
N THR A 261 -3.13 33.98 29.21
CA THR A 261 -4.39 33.23 29.09
C THR A 261 -4.12 31.72 29.06
N LYS A 262 -5.15 30.94 29.39
CA LYS A 262 -5.09 29.47 29.34
C LYS A 262 -4.64 28.96 27.97
N TRP A 263 -5.17 29.52 26.88
CA TRP A 263 -4.77 29.16 25.52
C TRP A 263 -3.30 29.51 25.22
N GLN A 264 -2.83 30.70 25.62
CA GLN A 264 -1.43 31.08 25.47
C GLN A 264 -0.48 30.13 26.23
N THR A 265 -0.86 29.75 27.45
CA THR A 265 -0.11 28.79 28.27
C THR A 265 -0.08 27.40 27.62
N ILE A 266 -1.22 26.92 27.11
CA ILE A 266 -1.29 25.63 26.41
C ILE A 266 -0.41 25.64 25.17
N TRP A 267 -0.56 26.64 24.30
CA TRP A 267 0.13 26.70 23.02
C TRP A 267 1.65 26.91 23.18
N SER A 268 2.07 27.73 24.15
CA SER A 268 3.48 28.14 24.28
C SER A 268 4.28 27.24 25.22
N HIS A 269 3.63 26.54 26.16
CA HIS A 269 4.33 25.74 27.17
C HIS A 269 3.84 24.29 27.18
N VAL A 270 2.54 24.04 27.38
CA VAL A 270 2.04 22.67 27.58
C VAL A 270 2.24 21.82 26.33
N LEU A 271 1.75 22.29 25.18
CA LEU A 271 1.79 21.54 23.94
C LEU A 271 3.23 21.29 23.48
N PRO A 272 4.16 22.27 23.44
CA PRO A 272 5.57 22.02 23.11
C PRO A 272 6.24 20.98 24.01
N ASN A 273 5.93 20.97 25.31
CA ASN A 273 6.48 19.99 26.25
C ASN A 273 5.84 18.59 26.07
N ALA A 274 4.57 18.51 25.66
CA ALA A 274 3.86 17.26 25.42
C ALA A 274 4.13 16.63 24.03
N ILE A 275 4.55 17.43 23.04
CA ILE A 275 4.77 16.98 21.64
C ILE A 275 5.61 15.70 21.55
N PRO A 276 6.75 15.54 22.24
CA PRO A 276 7.54 14.31 22.14
C PRO A 276 6.74 13.05 22.55
N GLY A 277 5.91 13.17 23.60
CA GLY A 277 5.02 12.10 24.05
C GLY A 277 3.88 11.84 23.06
N ILE A 278 3.24 12.91 22.57
CA ILE A 278 2.16 12.82 21.57
C ILE A 278 2.67 12.14 20.29
N LEU A 279 3.84 12.54 19.78
CA LEU A 279 4.43 11.97 18.58
C LEU A 279 4.77 10.50 18.76
N THR A 280 5.37 10.12 19.90
CA THR A 280 5.68 8.71 20.20
C THR A 280 4.40 7.86 20.22
N GLY A 281 3.38 8.31 20.94
CA GLY A 281 2.09 7.63 20.99
C GLY A 281 1.39 7.54 19.63
N ASN A 282 1.50 8.59 18.80
CA ASN A 282 0.94 8.60 17.46
C ASN A 282 1.68 7.64 16.51
N ILE A 283 3.01 7.56 16.58
CA ILE A 283 3.80 6.61 15.79
C ILE A 283 3.38 5.17 16.11
N LEU A 284 3.16 4.84 17.37
CA LEU A 284 2.67 3.51 17.78
C LEU A 284 1.25 3.24 17.25
N ALA A 285 0.36 4.23 17.31
CA ALA A 285 -1.00 4.11 16.80
C ALA A 285 -1.04 3.90 15.27
N VAL A 286 -0.25 4.66 14.53
CA VAL A 286 -0.11 4.51 13.07
C VAL A 286 0.52 3.17 12.72
N SER A 287 1.55 2.74 13.45
CA SER A 287 2.19 1.43 13.23
C SER A 287 1.19 0.29 13.39
N ARG A 288 0.28 0.39 14.37
CA ARG A 288 -0.84 -0.54 14.50
C ARG A 288 -1.77 -0.47 13.29
N ALA A 289 -2.20 0.72 12.85
CA ALA A 289 -3.05 0.86 11.66
C ALA A 289 -2.43 0.21 10.41
N VAL A 290 -1.12 0.39 10.19
CA VAL A 290 -0.41 -0.23 9.05
C VAL A 290 -0.51 -1.75 9.09
N GLY A 291 -0.52 -2.35 10.29
CA GLY A 291 -0.62 -3.80 10.47
C GLY A 291 -2.05 -4.38 10.45
N GLU A 292 -3.09 -3.53 10.41
CA GLU A 292 -4.49 -3.97 10.48
C GLU A 292 -5.07 -4.17 9.08
N THR A 293 -5.40 -5.41 8.73
CA THR A 293 -5.96 -5.76 7.41
C THR A 293 -7.46 -6.05 7.46
N ALA A 294 -7.97 -6.54 8.60
CA ALA A 294 -9.36 -6.93 8.79
C ALA A 294 -10.39 -5.85 8.39
N PRO A 295 -10.28 -4.58 8.85
CA PRO A 295 -11.26 -3.56 8.48
C PRO A 295 -11.24 -3.23 6.98
N LEU A 296 -10.06 -3.21 6.36
CA LEU A 296 -9.88 -2.87 4.95
C LEU A 296 -10.52 -3.92 4.02
N VAL A 297 -10.38 -5.21 4.37
CA VAL A 297 -11.01 -6.31 3.63
C VAL A 297 -12.54 -6.16 3.61
N VAL A 298 -13.14 -5.75 4.73
CA VAL A 298 -14.61 -5.57 4.83
C VAL A 298 -15.11 -4.38 4.00
N ILE A 299 -14.37 -3.27 4.02
CA ILE A 299 -14.68 -2.07 3.22
C ILE A 299 -14.62 -2.39 1.72
N GLY A 300 -13.83 -3.39 1.34
CA GLY A 300 -13.70 -3.86 -0.04
C GLY A 300 -12.42 -3.37 -0.69
N ALA A 301 -11.31 -3.32 0.07
CA ALA A 301 -9.98 -3.37 -0.51
C ALA A 301 -9.94 -4.60 -1.43
N SER A 302 -9.90 -4.35 -2.75
CA SER A 302 -9.88 -5.45 -3.71
C SER A 302 -8.51 -6.09 -3.66
N THR A 303 -8.48 -7.42 -3.57
CA THR A 303 -7.24 -8.20 -3.45
C THR A 303 -6.35 -8.13 -4.69
N PHE A 304 -6.88 -7.63 -5.81
CA PHE A 304 -6.14 -7.53 -7.06
C PHE A 304 -6.55 -6.28 -7.85
N ILE A 305 -5.69 -5.26 -7.84
CA ILE A 305 -5.84 -4.05 -8.65
C ILE A 305 -4.51 -3.77 -9.33
N THR A 306 -4.54 -3.70 -10.67
CA THR A 306 -3.35 -3.42 -11.48
C THR A 306 -3.13 -1.93 -11.73
N VAL A 307 -4.12 -1.09 -11.44
CA VAL A 307 -4.06 0.37 -11.62
C VAL A 307 -3.58 1.09 -10.36
N ASN A 308 -2.63 2.01 -10.52
CA ASN A 308 -2.12 2.80 -9.41
C ASN A 308 -3.16 3.81 -8.90
N PRO A 309 -3.31 4.00 -7.58
CA PRO A 309 -4.13 5.07 -7.05
C PRO A 309 -3.46 6.42 -7.35
N THR A 310 -4.18 7.28 -8.07
CA THR A 310 -3.73 8.64 -8.42
C THR A 310 -4.42 9.71 -7.58
N SER A 311 -5.53 9.36 -6.91
CA SER A 311 -6.33 10.29 -6.10
C SER A 311 -6.91 9.60 -4.85
N PRO A 312 -7.37 10.38 -3.85
CA PRO A 312 -8.12 9.85 -2.70
C PRO A 312 -9.42 9.12 -3.08
N PHE A 313 -9.97 9.38 -4.27
CA PHE A 313 -11.22 8.80 -4.76
C PHE A 313 -10.99 7.55 -5.61
N SER A 314 -9.74 7.15 -5.84
CA SER A 314 -9.38 5.99 -6.65
C SER A 314 -9.60 4.66 -5.91
N LYS A 315 -9.67 3.57 -6.68
CA LYS A 315 -9.56 2.21 -6.18
C LYS A 315 -8.18 1.98 -5.55
N PHE A 316 -8.12 1.05 -4.60
CA PHE A 316 -6.88 0.75 -3.91
C PHE A 316 -6.76 -0.73 -3.51
N THR A 317 -5.51 -1.17 -3.47
CA THR A 317 -5.06 -2.43 -2.87
C THR A 317 -3.97 -2.07 -1.85
N THR A 318 -3.85 -2.86 -0.80
CA THR A 318 -2.85 -2.69 0.27
C THR A 318 -1.98 -3.93 0.38
#